data_AF-A0A656K2A2-F1
#
_entry.id   AF-A0A656K2A2-F1
#
_cell.length_a   1.000
_cell.length_b   1.000
_cell.length_c   1.000
_cell.angle_alpha   90.00
_cell.angle_beta   90.00
_cell.angle_gamma   90.00
#
_symmetry.space_group_name_H-M   'P 1'
#
loop_
_entity.id
_entity.type
_entity.pdbx_description
1 polymer ?
#
loop_
_entity_poly.entity_id
_entity_poly.type
_entity_poly.pdbx_seq_one_letter_code
_entity_poly.pdbx_strand_id
1 'polypeptide(L)'
;SARLYLASIAPEDSEGDFRMTHFLEWREELFNGFFPALLEAAKSRDNSGWSGVYGTDAGLLEALRLQWSRAAEPAQFSMKGLAGVLLDAIAITRARLAEGRSVSHLVAFIAVAGKALIPDMSAQLITAFGLPEARVNATLLNGSAAEYSI
;
A
#
# COMPACT_ATOMS: atom_id res chain seq x y z
N SER A 1 -5.93 -11.91 0.68
CA SER A 1 -5.52 -12.05 2.09
C SER A 1 -4.35 -13.00 2.28
N ALA A 2 -4.47 -14.30 1.93
CA ALA A 2 -3.42 -15.30 2.20
C ALA A 2 -2.04 -14.96 1.59
N ARG A 3 -1.98 -14.43 0.35
CA ARG A 3 -0.72 -14.04 -0.31
C ARG A 3 0.07 -13.00 0.50
N LEU A 4 -0.59 -11.94 0.95
CA LEU A 4 0.03 -10.92 1.79
C LEU A 4 0.50 -11.48 3.13
N TYR A 5 -0.31 -12.33 3.78
CA TYR A 5 0.09 -12.93 5.06
C TYR A 5 1.32 -13.82 4.91
N LEU A 6 1.32 -14.74 3.94
CA LEU A 6 2.45 -15.63 3.68
C LEU A 6 3.71 -14.85 3.30
N ALA A 7 3.57 -13.79 2.50
CA ALA A 7 4.68 -12.89 2.20
C ALA A 7 5.24 -12.23 3.47
N SER A 8 4.37 -11.77 4.39
CA SER A 8 4.81 -11.13 5.64
C SER A 8 5.56 -12.05 6.61
N ILE A 9 5.34 -13.36 6.52
CA ILE A 9 6.02 -14.37 7.34
C ILE A 9 7.01 -15.21 6.53
N ALA A 10 7.36 -14.80 5.31
CA ALA A 10 8.21 -15.59 4.43
C ALA A 10 9.57 -15.88 5.10
N PRO A 11 10.03 -17.14 5.08
CA PRO A 11 11.27 -17.53 5.72
C PRO A 11 12.46 -17.17 4.83
N GLU A 12 12.83 -15.88 4.80
CA GLU A 12 13.97 -15.39 4.02
C GLU A 12 15.29 -15.57 4.78
N ASP A 13 15.31 -15.24 6.08
CA ASP A 13 16.48 -15.41 6.95
C ASP A 13 16.27 -16.43 8.10
N SER A 14 15.02 -16.79 8.40
CA SER A 14 14.65 -17.68 9.50
C SER A 14 13.33 -18.40 9.21
N GLU A 15 13.17 -19.63 9.69
CA GLU A 15 11.93 -20.41 9.56
C GLU A 15 10.73 -19.66 10.16
N GLY A 16 9.64 -19.55 9.39
CA GLY A 16 8.41 -18.85 9.78
C GLY A 16 7.29 -19.85 10.04
N ASP A 17 6.67 -19.80 11.22
CA ASP A 17 5.59 -20.70 11.61
C ASP A 17 4.22 -20.13 11.22
N PHE A 18 3.52 -20.80 10.30
CA PHE A 18 2.15 -20.42 9.95
C PHE A 18 1.20 -20.85 11.07
N ARG A 19 0.68 -19.86 11.80
CA ARG A 19 -0.36 -20.08 12.81
C ARG A 19 -1.73 -19.68 12.28
N MET A 20 -2.62 -20.66 12.15
CA MET A 20 -3.97 -20.44 11.62
C MET A 20 -4.75 -19.39 12.42
N THR A 21 -4.69 -19.46 13.76
CA THR A 21 -5.39 -18.50 14.63
C THR A 21 -4.95 -17.07 14.37
N HIS A 22 -3.63 -16.82 14.31
CA HIS A 22 -3.08 -15.49 14.01
C HIS A 22 -3.46 -15.02 12.61
N PHE A 23 -3.47 -15.92 11.62
CA PHE A 23 -3.92 -15.58 10.27
C PHE A 23 -5.38 -15.12 10.24
N LEU A 24 -6.26 -15.83 10.97
CA LEU A 24 -7.68 -15.49 11.04
C LEU A 24 -7.91 -14.14 11.72
N GLU A 25 -7.26 -13.89 12.86
CA GLU A 25 -7.32 -12.61 13.57
C GLU A 25 -6.83 -11.46 12.69
N TRP A 26 -5.63 -11.61 12.10
CA TRP A 26 -5.06 -10.64 11.18
C TRP A 26 -5.96 -10.38 9.97
N ARG A 27 -6.57 -11.43 9.41
CA ARG A 27 -7.48 -11.32 8.27
C ARG A 27 -8.74 -10.57 8.66
N GLU A 28 -9.33 -10.86 9.81
CA GLU A 28 -10.52 -10.17 10.30
C GLU A 28 -10.23 -8.67 10.45
N GLU A 29 -9.16 -8.32 11.16
CA GLU A 29 -8.80 -6.91 11.37
C GLU A 29 -8.54 -6.17 10.06
N LEU A 30 -7.81 -6.79 9.13
CA LEU A 30 -7.37 -6.11 7.92
C LEU A 30 -8.42 -6.13 6.81
N PHE A 31 -8.95 -7.31 6.47
CA PHE A 31 -9.85 -7.49 5.33
C PHE A 31 -11.32 -7.29 5.66
N ASN A 32 -11.73 -7.51 6.92
CA ASN A 32 -13.12 -7.32 7.32
C ASN A 32 -13.33 -6.05 8.17
N GLY A 33 -12.26 -5.51 8.77
CA GLY A 33 -12.27 -4.22 9.46
C GLY A 33 -11.78 -3.06 8.59
N PHE A 34 -10.47 -3.02 8.33
CA PHE A 34 -9.82 -1.86 7.73
C PHE A 34 -10.25 -1.58 6.28
N PHE A 35 -10.15 -2.56 5.37
CA PHE A 35 -10.43 -2.31 3.95
C PHE A 35 -11.89 -1.89 3.69
N PRO A 36 -12.92 -2.50 4.31
CA PRO A 36 -14.29 -2.01 4.20
C PRO A 36 -14.44 -0.57 4.68
N ALA A 37 -13.88 -0.22 5.85
CA ALA A 37 -13.92 1.16 6.35
C ALA A 37 -13.24 2.15 5.39
N LEU A 38 -12.12 1.75 4.78
CA LEU A 38 -11.42 2.56 3.78
C LEU A 38 -12.25 2.77 2.50
N LEU A 39 -12.95 1.74 2.04
CA LEU A 39 -13.83 1.82 0.88
C LEU A 39 -15.07 2.69 1.16
N GLU A 40 -15.64 2.64 2.36
CA GLU A 40 -16.72 3.55 2.75
C GLU A 40 -16.26 5.00 2.77
N ALA A 41 -15.04 5.26 3.25
CA ALA A 41 -14.45 6.61 3.23
C ALA A 41 -14.19 7.14 1.80
N ALA A 42 -14.13 6.26 0.79
CA ALA A 42 -14.05 6.69 -0.60
C ALA A 42 -15.37 7.30 -1.09
N LYS A 43 -16.52 6.77 -0.63
CA LYS A 43 -17.85 7.21 -1.07
C LYS A 43 -18.21 8.61 -0.58
N SER A 44 -17.65 9.04 0.55
CA SER A 44 -17.90 10.36 1.13
C SER A 44 -17.08 11.48 0.49
N ARG A 45 -16.22 11.17 -0.49
CA ARG A 45 -15.39 12.16 -1.16
C ARG A 45 -16.01 12.68 -2.45
N ASP A 46 -16.27 13.97 -2.46
CA ASP A 46 -16.41 14.74 -3.69
C ASP A 46 -15.07 14.76 -4.45
N ASN A 47 -14.92 13.84 -5.40
CA ASN A 47 -14.13 13.98 -6.62
C ASN A 47 -12.68 14.51 -6.51
N SER A 48 -11.94 14.16 -5.44
CA SER A 48 -10.50 14.45 -5.36
C SER A 48 -9.69 13.37 -6.08
N GLY A 49 -9.77 13.39 -7.41
CA GLY A 49 -8.90 12.58 -8.27
C GLY A 49 -7.43 12.82 -7.92
N TRP A 50 -6.62 11.75 -7.96
CA TRP A 50 -5.18 11.85 -7.71
C TRP A 50 -4.52 12.86 -8.65
N SER A 51 -3.93 13.90 -8.06
CA SER A 51 -3.22 14.99 -8.78
C SER A 51 -1.71 14.93 -8.65
N GLY A 52 -1.16 13.85 -8.07
CA GLY A 52 0.27 13.61 -7.91
C GLY A 52 0.68 13.47 -6.45
N VAL A 53 1.99 13.41 -6.21
CA VAL A 53 2.59 13.46 -4.88
C VAL A 53 2.92 14.92 -4.57
N TYR A 54 2.24 15.53 -3.61
CA TYR A 54 2.49 16.91 -3.19
C TYR A 54 2.17 17.12 -1.72
N GLY A 55 2.68 18.22 -1.17
CA GLY A 55 2.41 18.65 0.21
C GLY A 55 3.15 17.82 1.27
N THR A 56 2.60 17.81 2.48
CA THR A 56 3.21 17.23 3.68
C THR A 56 3.39 15.70 3.62
N ASP A 57 2.75 15.04 2.66
CA ASP A 57 2.83 13.59 2.46
C ASP A 57 3.96 13.17 1.52
N ALA A 58 4.57 14.11 0.80
CA ALA A 58 5.56 13.79 -0.23
C ALA A 58 6.77 13.03 0.33
N GLY A 59 7.33 13.50 1.45
CA GLY A 59 8.46 12.83 2.09
C GLY A 59 8.14 11.42 2.61
N LEU A 60 6.93 11.21 3.12
CA LEU A 60 6.49 9.89 3.57
C LEU A 60 6.34 8.92 2.41
N LEU A 61 5.69 9.35 1.32
CA LEU A 61 5.50 8.51 0.14
C LEU A 61 6.82 8.19 -0.53
N GLU A 62 7.74 9.14 -0.57
CA GLU A 62 9.08 8.92 -1.09
C GLU A 62 9.85 7.90 -0.24
N ALA A 63 9.76 7.98 1.09
CA ALA A 63 10.36 6.98 1.97
C ALA A 63 9.79 5.57 1.72
N LEU A 64 8.46 5.43 1.62
CA LEU A 64 7.81 4.16 1.30
C LEU A 64 8.21 3.65 -0.10
N ARG A 65 8.32 4.55 -1.09
CA ARG A 65 8.73 4.23 -2.46
C ARG A 65 10.16 3.70 -2.51
N LEU A 66 11.09 4.35 -1.79
CA LEU A 66 12.48 3.92 -1.72
C LEU A 66 12.62 2.56 -1.05
N GLN A 67 11.90 2.32 0.06
CA GLN A 67 11.88 1.02 0.72
C GLN A 67 11.29 -0.07 -0.19
N TRP A 68 10.19 0.21 -0.87
CA TRP A 68 9.59 -0.70 -1.85
C TRP A 68 10.56 -1.04 -2.98
N SER A 69 11.19 -0.01 -3.56
CA SER A 69 12.15 -0.18 -4.66
C SER A 69 13.35 -1.01 -4.24
N ARG A 70 13.85 -0.81 -3.02
CA ARG A 70 14.94 -1.57 -2.44
C ARG A 70 14.59 -3.05 -2.27
N ALA A 71 13.39 -3.35 -1.77
CA ALA A 71 12.90 -4.71 -1.60
C ALA A 71 12.55 -5.40 -2.94
N ALA A 72 12.23 -4.62 -3.98
CA ALA A 72 11.98 -5.11 -5.33
C ALA A 72 13.27 -5.28 -6.17
N GLU A 73 14.42 -4.81 -5.69
CA GLU A 73 15.66 -4.85 -6.44
C GLU A 73 16.10 -6.31 -6.69
N PRO A 74 16.36 -6.72 -7.95
CA PRO A 74 16.65 -8.12 -8.27
C PRO A 74 17.82 -8.73 -7.51
N ALA A 75 18.83 -7.93 -7.17
CA ALA A 75 20.02 -8.38 -6.46
C ALA A 75 19.76 -8.74 -4.97
N GLN A 76 18.69 -8.21 -4.38
CA GLN A 76 18.36 -8.34 -2.95
C GLN A 76 16.84 -8.47 -2.74
N PHE A 77 16.17 -9.10 -3.70
CA PHE A 77 14.71 -9.20 -3.73
C PHE A 77 14.18 -9.82 -2.43
N SER A 78 13.21 -9.14 -1.80
CA SER A 78 12.61 -9.56 -0.54
C SER A 78 11.09 -9.42 -0.61
N MET A 79 10.42 -10.57 -0.71
CA MET A 79 8.95 -10.62 -0.69
C MET A 79 8.40 -10.21 0.67
N LYS A 80 9.13 -10.54 1.74
CA LYS A 80 8.85 -10.09 3.10
C LYS A 80 9.01 -8.58 3.25
N GLY A 81 10.03 -7.99 2.62
CA GLY A 81 10.25 -6.56 2.56
C GLY A 81 9.11 -5.83 1.85
N LEU A 82 8.68 -6.35 0.68
CA LEU A 82 7.53 -5.80 -0.04
C LEU A 82 6.25 -5.87 0.80
N ALA A 83 5.99 -6.99 1.46
CA ALA A 83 4.86 -7.14 2.36
C ALA A 83 4.94 -6.18 3.56
N GLY A 84 6.13 -6.00 4.14
CA GLY A 84 6.38 -5.06 5.24
C GLY A 84 6.03 -3.63 4.85
N VAL A 85 6.54 -3.14 3.73
CA VAL A 85 6.26 -1.77 3.24
C VAL A 85 4.76 -1.57 2.99
N LEU A 86 4.07 -2.57 2.42
CA LEU A 86 2.63 -2.49 2.22
C LEU A 86 1.86 -2.46 3.54
N LEU A 87 2.27 -3.25 4.53
CA LEU A 87 1.67 -3.28 5.87
C LEU A 87 1.91 -1.96 6.63
N ASP A 88 3.08 -1.36 6.50
CA ASP A 88 3.38 -0.04 7.08
C ASP A 88 2.49 1.04 6.46
N ALA A 89 2.35 1.06 5.12
CA ALA A 89 1.46 1.98 4.43
C ALA A 89 0.00 1.80 4.90
N ILE A 90 -0.46 0.57 5.10
CA ILE A 90 -1.78 0.23 5.66
C ILE A 90 -1.93 0.75 7.09
N ALA A 91 -0.93 0.54 7.95
CA ALA A 91 -0.96 0.97 9.34
C ALA A 91 -1.08 2.50 9.46
N ILE A 92 -0.28 3.23 8.66
CA ILE A 92 -0.33 4.70 8.61
C ILE A 92 -1.68 5.17 8.07
N THR A 93 -2.20 4.52 7.03
CA THR A 93 -3.52 4.83 6.46
C THR A 93 -4.62 4.64 7.49
N ARG A 94 -4.57 3.55 8.27
CA ARG A 94 -5.52 3.25 9.34
C ARG A 94 -5.51 4.34 10.42
N ALA A 95 -4.33 4.75 10.88
CA ALA A 95 -4.20 5.82 11.87
C ALA A 95 -4.80 7.15 11.36
N ARG A 96 -4.46 7.54 10.12
CA ARG A 96 -4.99 8.76 9.50
C ARG A 96 -6.49 8.72 9.26
N LEU A 97 -7.02 7.56 8.89
CA LEU A 97 -8.45 7.37 8.70
C LEU A 97 -9.20 7.59 10.03
N ALA A 98 -8.67 7.07 11.15
CA ALA A 98 -9.23 7.31 12.48
C ALA A 98 -9.16 8.79 12.91
N GLU A 99 -8.13 9.52 12.47
CA GLU A 99 -7.98 10.97 12.67
C GLU A 99 -8.85 11.82 11.72
N GLY A 100 -9.59 11.22 10.79
CA GLY A 100 -10.37 11.94 9.76
C GLY A 100 -9.50 12.68 8.74
N ARG A 101 -8.22 12.33 8.62
CA ARG A 101 -7.27 12.97 7.70
C ARG A 101 -7.37 12.39 6.30
N SER A 102 -6.88 13.17 5.33
CA SER A 102 -6.75 12.70 3.96
C SER A 102 -5.84 11.47 3.86
N VAL A 103 -6.34 10.44 3.20
CA VAL A 103 -5.62 9.18 2.92
C VAL A 103 -5.36 8.94 1.43
N SER A 104 -5.77 9.86 0.55
CA SER A 104 -5.74 9.65 -0.93
C SER A 104 -4.40 9.12 -1.39
N HIS A 105 -3.31 9.72 -0.87
CA HIS A 105 -2.02 9.41 -1.41
C HIS A 105 -1.51 8.03 -0.99
N LEU A 106 -1.76 7.66 0.26
CA LEU A 106 -1.40 6.35 0.79
C LEU A 106 -2.27 5.25 0.16
N VAL A 107 -3.54 5.53 -0.09
CA VAL A 107 -4.41 4.61 -0.82
C VAL A 107 -3.87 4.35 -2.23
N ALA A 108 -3.42 5.39 -2.93
CA ALA A 108 -2.83 5.22 -4.25
C ALA A 108 -1.56 4.35 -4.21
N PHE A 109 -0.71 4.55 -3.21
CA PHE A 109 0.45 3.70 -2.96
C PHE A 109 0.03 2.24 -2.71
N ILE A 110 -0.87 2.00 -1.73
CA ILE A 110 -1.38 0.66 -1.37
C ILE A 110 -2.00 -0.02 -2.58
N ALA A 111 -2.79 0.70 -3.36
CA ALA A 111 -3.50 0.17 -4.52
C ALA A 111 -2.52 -0.35 -5.59
N VAL A 112 -1.46 0.39 -5.89
CA VAL A 112 -0.50 -0.01 -6.92
C VAL A 112 0.54 -1.01 -6.40
N ALA A 113 1.19 -0.71 -5.28
CA ALA A 113 2.16 -1.62 -4.65
C ALA A 113 1.51 -2.95 -4.25
N GLY A 114 0.27 -2.89 -3.78
CA GLY A 114 -0.50 -4.05 -3.37
C GLY A 114 -0.87 -5.03 -4.48
N LYS A 115 -0.74 -4.69 -5.77
CA LYS A 115 -1.19 -5.59 -6.86
C LYS A 115 -0.59 -6.98 -6.81
N ALA A 116 0.68 -7.09 -6.39
CA ALA A 116 1.35 -8.38 -6.26
C ALA A 116 0.82 -9.22 -5.10
N LEU A 117 0.34 -8.57 -4.03
CA LEU A 117 0.03 -9.19 -2.73
C LEU A 117 -1.47 -9.31 -2.43
N ILE A 118 -2.26 -8.37 -2.93
CA ILE A 118 -3.70 -8.19 -2.69
C ILE A 118 -4.46 -7.73 -3.96
N PRO A 119 -4.30 -8.41 -5.12
CA PRO A 119 -4.75 -7.91 -6.42
C PRO A 119 -6.23 -7.50 -6.46
N ASP A 120 -7.14 -8.30 -5.91
CA ASP A 120 -8.57 -8.00 -5.93
C ASP A 120 -8.90 -6.75 -5.12
N MET A 121 -8.24 -6.58 -3.96
CA MET A 121 -8.42 -5.39 -3.13
C MET A 121 -7.79 -4.16 -3.78
N SER A 122 -6.62 -4.31 -4.39
CA SER A 122 -6.00 -3.25 -5.19
C SER A 122 -6.94 -2.77 -6.30
N ALA A 123 -7.59 -3.67 -7.04
CA ALA A 123 -8.55 -3.31 -8.08
C ALA A 123 -9.77 -2.56 -7.51
N GLN A 124 -10.27 -2.98 -6.35
CA GLN A 124 -11.36 -2.29 -5.65
C GLN A 124 -10.95 -0.89 -5.21
N LEU A 125 -9.75 -0.71 -4.66
CA LEU A 125 -9.23 0.60 -4.26
C LEU A 125 -9.03 1.52 -5.47
N ILE A 126 -8.48 1.01 -6.57
CA ILE A 126 -8.34 1.77 -7.83
C ILE A 126 -9.69 2.29 -8.30
N THR A 127 -10.70 1.41 -8.30
CA THR A 127 -12.06 1.76 -8.72
C THR A 127 -12.71 2.75 -7.77
N ALA A 128 -12.71 2.47 -6.47
CA ALA A 128 -13.39 3.27 -5.45
C ALA A 128 -12.81 4.68 -5.32
N PHE A 129 -11.49 4.84 -5.50
CA PHE A 129 -10.82 6.14 -5.43
C PHE A 129 -10.58 6.79 -6.80
N GLY A 130 -11.07 6.19 -7.89
CA GLY A 130 -10.91 6.72 -9.25
C GLY A 130 -9.45 6.95 -9.64
N LEU A 131 -8.55 6.04 -9.26
CA LEU A 131 -7.12 6.25 -9.39
C LEU A 131 -6.67 6.11 -10.86
N PRO A 132 -5.90 7.07 -11.41
CA PRO A 132 -5.28 6.95 -12.72
C PRO A 132 -4.08 6.00 -12.61
N GLU A 133 -4.35 4.70 -12.62
CA GLU A 133 -3.41 3.61 -12.31
C GLU A 133 -2.06 3.76 -13.00
N ALA A 134 -2.04 4.03 -14.31
CA ALA A 134 -0.80 4.19 -15.08
C ALA A 134 0.06 5.35 -14.57
N ARG A 135 -0.56 6.47 -14.17
CA ARG A 135 0.14 7.65 -13.64
C ARG A 135 0.68 7.40 -12.24
N VAL A 136 -0.12 6.76 -11.38
CA VAL A 136 0.33 6.39 -10.03
C VAL A 136 1.51 5.42 -10.12
N ASN A 137 1.42 4.39 -10.98
CA ASN A 137 2.48 3.43 -11.18
C ASN A 137 3.76 4.07 -11.71
N ALA A 138 3.66 4.96 -12.69
CA ALA A 138 4.82 5.71 -13.20
C ALA A 138 5.49 6.55 -12.08
N THR A 139 4.70 7.16 -11.19
CA THR A 139 5.22 7.94 -10.07
C THR A 139 5.94 7.06 -9.03
N LEU A 140 5.44 5.85 -8.79
CA LEU A 140 6.07 4.91 -7.85
C LEU A 140 7.36 4.31 -8.41
N LEU A 141 7.39 3.97 -9.70
CA LEU A 141 8.56 3.36 -10.33
C LEU A 141 9.67 4.38 -10.61
N ASN A 142 9.31 5.58 -11.06
CA ASN A 142 10.28 6.56 -11.54
C ASN A 142 10.54 7.72 -10.56
N GLY A 143 9.84 7.76 -9.42
CA GLY A 143 9.79 8.94 -8.56
C GLY A 143 8.91 10.04 -9.15
N SER A 144 8.76 11.16 -8.43
CA SER A 144 8.14 12.34 -9.03
C SER A 144 9.07 12.85 -10.13
N ALA A 145 8.55 13.11 -11.34
CA ALA A 145 9.34 13.62 -12.46
C ALA A 145 10.06 14.96 -12.19
N ALA A 146 9.83 15.59 -11.03
CA ALA A 146 10.54 16.80 -10.60
C ALA A 146 12.05 16.59 -10.35
N GLU A 147 12.55 15.35 -10.37
CA GLU A 147 13.99 15.07 -10.21
C GLU A 147 14.76 14.89 -11.54
N TYR A 148 14.08 14.97 -12.71
CA TYR A 148 14.77 15.05 -14.00
C TYR A 148 14.85 16.50 -14.49
N SER A 149 15.65 17.31 -13.79
CA SER A 149 16.29 18.49 -14.37
C SER A 149 17.76 18.44 -13.97
N ILE A 150 18.54 17.75 -14.80
CA ILE A 150 19.99 17.91 -14.90
C ILE A 150 20.25 18.86 -16.08
#